data_AF-A0A537Z1P1-F1
#
_entry.id   AF-A0A537Z1P1-F1
#
_cell.length_a   1.000
_cell.length_b   1.000
_cell.length_c   1.000
_cell.angle_alpha   90.00
_cell.angle_beta   90.00
_cell.angle_gamma   90.00
#
_symmetry.space_group_name_H-M   'P 1'
#
loop_
_entity.id
_entity.type
_entity.pdbx_description
1 polymer ?
#
loop_
_entity_poly.entity_id
_entity_poly.type
_entity_poly.pdbx_seq_one_letter_code
_entity_poly.pdbx_strand_id
1 'polypeptide(L)'
;MAVLDKVHQKGHVRTARLLATSIVAIAFLASCGRSDLDRAKEQFIQANDRICTEVARKTLPALRETFPVPNGLPDIAAARRTGPGFVAAYRDALMQRETLVAPEPDRAPLRRHWMEYAKALDDLAAVHGQIGDDTTPIQYRSWLEPVSKEFYALNRFEKNYGFKVCGSERGPNHG
;
A
#
# COMPACT_ATOMS: atom_id res chain seq x y z
N MET A 1 -63.34 45.02 -23.80
CA MET A 1 -63.30 43.94 -22.78
C MET A 1 -63.22 42.64 -23.58
N ALA A 2 -62.19 41.79 -23.58
CA ALA A 2 -61.24 41.44 -22.54
C ALA A 2 -59.85 41.15 -23.14
N VAL A 3 -58.82 41.83 -22.63
CA VAL A 3 -57.41 41.46 -22.77
C VAL A 3 -56.99 40.96 -21.39
N LEU A 4 -57.41 39.75 -21.03
CA LEU A 4 -57.06 39.12 -19.77
C LEU A 4 -56.99 37.61 -19.99
N ASP A 5 -56.01 37.16 -20.79
CA ASP A 5 -55.58 35.75 -20.71
C ASP A 5 -54.19 35.47 -21.29
N LYS A 6 -53.20 36.32 -20.99
CA LYS A 6 -51.82 36.11 -21.47
C LYS A 6 -50.71 36.46 -20.48
N VAL A 7 -50.99 36.39 -19.18
CA VAL A 7 -49.98 36.68 -18.14
C VAL A 7 -49.53 35.46 -17.35
N HIS A 8 -50.20 34.30 -17.46
CA HIS A 8 -49.90 33.14 -16.61
C HIS A 8 -48.96 32.07 -17.21
N GLN A 9 -48.10 32.42 -18.18
CA GLN A 9 -47.22 31.44 -18.84
C GLN A 9 -45.74 31.85 -19.00
N LYS A 10 -45.33 33.03 -18.50
CA LYS A 10 -43.93 33.49 -18.60
C LYS A 10 -43.09 33.31 -17.33
N GLY A 11 -43.71 32.93 -16.20
CA GLY A 11 -43.01 32.77 -14.91
C GLY A 11 -42.27 31.45 -14.71
N HIS A 12 -42.71 30.35 -15.34
CA HIS A 12 -42.15 29.01 -15.09
C HIS A 12 -40.91 28.66 -15.93
N VAL A 13 -40.67 29.34 -17.06
CA VAL A 13 -39.57 29.00 -17.97
C VAL A 13 -38.23 29.61 -17.50
N ARG A 14 -38.27 30.71 -16.74
CA ARG A 14 -37.04 31.37 -16.24
C ARG A 14 -36.48 30.72 -14.98
N THR A 15 -37.31 30.13 -14.12
CA THR A 15 -36.87 29.39 -12.92
C THR A 15 -36.32 28.00 -13.24
N ALA A 16 -36.83 27.33 -14.28
CA ALA A 16 -36.33 26.01 -14.71
C ALA A 16 -34.90 26.07 -15.30
N ARG A 17 -34.52 27.15 -15.99
CA ARG A 17 -33.16 27.31 -16.57
C ARG A 17 -32.07 27.59 -15.53
N LEU A 18 -32.41 28.19 -14.40
CA LEU A 18 -31.47 28.47 -13.30
C LEU A 18 -31.19 27.23 -12.44
N LEU A 19 -32.17 26.33 -12.28
CA LEU A 19 -31.98 25.05 -11.61
C LEU A 19 -31.22 24.03 -12.46
N ALA A 20 -31.49 23.97 -13.77
CA ALA A 20 -30.81 23.04 -14.67
C ALA A 20 -29.31 23.36 -14.85
N THR A 21 -28.94 24.65 -14.88
CA THR A 21 -27.52 25.08 -14.94
C THR A 21 -26.77 24.78 -13.64
N SER A 22 -27.45 24.92 -12.50
CA SER A 22 -26.85 24.63 -11.18
C SER A 22 -26.60 23.13 -10.98
N ILE A 23 -27.51 22.25 -11.40
CA ILE A 23 -27.32 20.78 -11.28
C ILE A 23 -26.19 20.30 -12.18
N VAL A 24 -26.08 20.82 -13.40
CA VAL A 24 -25.00 20.46 -14.33
C VAL A 24 -23.64 20.94 -13.81
N ALA A 25 -23.56 22.14 -13.21
CA ALA A 25 -22.33 22.63 -12.60
C ALA A 25 -21.89 21.79 -11.38
N ILE A 26 -22.83 21.37 -10.52
CA ILE A 26 -22.53 20.51 -9.37
C ILE A 26 -22.10 19.11 -9.82
N ALA A 27 -22.77 18.53 -10.83
CA ALA A 27 -22.41 17.23 -11.39
C ALA A 27 -21.03 17.27 -12.07
N PHE A 28 -20.69 18.35 -12.78
CA PHE A 28 -19.36 18.54 -13.38
C PHE A 28 -18.27 18.68 -12.32
N LEU A 29 -18.49 19.48 -11.26
CA LEU A 29 -17.53 19.64 -10.16
C LEU A 29 -17.32 18.32 -9.41
N ALA A 30 -18.38 17.56 -9.16
CA ALA A 30 -18.29 16.23 -8.54
C ALA A 30 -17.57 15.22 -9.44
N SER A 31 -17.79 15.28 -10.76
CA SER A 31 -17.12 14.41 -11.73
C SER A 31 -15.63 14.72 -11.85
N CYS A 32 -15.23 15.99 -11.90
CA CYS A 32 -13.82 16.38 -11.94
C CYS A 32 -13.10 16.01 -10.63
N GLY A 33 -13.72 16.26 -9.47
CA GLY A 33 -13.17 15.86 -8.17
C GLY A 33 -12.97 14.34 -8.04
N ARG A 34 -13.89 13.54 -8.60
CA ARG A 34 -13.76 12.07 -8.62
C ARG A 34 -12.60 11.61 -9.52
N SER A 35 -12.49 12.15 -10.73
CA SER A 35 -11.39 11.81 -11.64
C SER A 35 -10.01 12.20 -11.09
N ASP A 36 -9.91 13.30 -10.34
CA ASP A 36 -8.66 13.73 -9.72
C ASP A 36 -8.25 12.82 -8.55
N LEU A 37 -9.22 12.38 -7.74
CA LEU A 37 -8.98 11.41 -6.67
C LEU A 37 -8.58 10.04 -7.23
N ASP A 38 -9.25 9.57 -8.28
CA ASP A 38 -8.93 8.29 -8.92
C ASP A 38 -7.51 8.31 -9.51
N ARG A 39 -7.13 9.42 -10.17
CA ARG A 39 -5.78 9.63 -10.69
C ARG A 39 -4.73 9.70 -9.59
N ALA A 40 -5.00 10.41 -8.49
CA ALA A 40 -4.09 10.49 -7.35
C ALA A 40 -3.88 9.11 -6.72
N LYS A 41 -4.96 8.31 -6.58
CA LYS A 41 -4.88 6.92 -6.11
C LYS A 41 -4.04 6.06 -7.04
N GLU A 42 -4.25 6.16 -8.36
CA GLU A 42 -3.48 5.39 -9.33
C GLU A 42 -1.98 5.74 -9.28
N GLN A 43 -1.63 7.03 -9.21
CA GLN A 43 -0.24 7.47 -9.08
C GLN A 43 0.41 6.94 -7.79
N PHE A 44 -0.34 6.97 -6.69
CA PHE A 44 0.12 6.44 -5.41
C PHE A 44 0.38 4.92 -5.46
N ILE A 45 -0.51 4.18 -6.13
CA ILE A 45 -0.34 2.73 -6.37
C ILE A 45 0.90 2.47 -7.23
N GLN A 46 1.05 3.17 -8.35
CA GLN A 46 2.19 2.99 -9.24
C GLN A 46 3.53 3.31 -8.55
N ALA A 47 3.58 4.33 -7.70
CA ALA A 47 4.78 4.67 -6.94
C ALA A 47 5.15 3.57 -5.94
N ASN A 48 4.19 3.05 -5.18
CA ASN A 48 4.40 1.93 -4.27
C ASN A 48 4.84 0.65 -5.00
N ASP A 49 4.21 0.32 -6.13
CA ASP A 49 4.55 -0.86 -6.95
C ASP A 49 6.02 -0.83 -7.43
N ARG A 50 6.55 0.36 -7.74
CA ARG A 50 7.97 0.53 -8.12
C ARG A 50 8.89 0.25 -6.94
N ILE A 51 8.58 0.80 -5.76
CA ILE A 51 9.32 0.53 -4.52
C ILE A 51 9.30 -0.98 -4.24
N CYS A 52 8.13 -1.58 -4.35
CA CYS A 52 7.88 -3.00 -4.14
C CYS A 52 8.71 -3.91 -5.05
N THR A 53 8.79 -3.56 -6.34
CA THR A 53 9.62 -4.26 -7.33
C THR A 53 11.10 -4.18 -6.98
N GLU A 54 11.56 -3.01 -6.57
CA GLU A 54 12.96 -2.80 -6.22
C GLU A 54 13.38 -3.58 -4.97
N VAL A 55 12.52 -3.56 -3.94
CA VAL A 55 12.74 -4.34 -2.71
C VAL A 55 12.79 -5.82 -3.02
N ALA A 56 11.81 -6.34 -3.77
CA ALA A 56 11.78 -7.76 -4.13
C ALA A 56 13.06 -8.19 -4.86
N ARG A 57 13.57 -7.35 -5.77
CA ARG A 57 14.85 -7.60 -6.46
C ARG A 57 16.02 -7.70 -5.49
N LYS A 58 16.07 -6.84 -4.47
CA LYS A 58 17.14 -6.82 -3.47
C LYS A 58 17.03 -7.95 -2.44
N THR A 59 15.82 -8.34 -2.06
CA THR A 59 15.60 -9.24 -0.91
C THR A 59 15.34 -10.70 -1.28
N LEU A 60 14.73 -10.98 -2.44
CA LEU A 60 14.34 -12.34 -2.81
C LEU A 60 15.51 -13.34 -2.83
N PRO A 61 16.72 -13.01 -3.35
CA PRO A 61 17.83 -13.96 -3.32
C PRO A 61 18.19 -14.42 -1.89
N ALA A 62 18.35 -13.45 -0.97
CA ALA A 62 18.67 -13.75 0.43
C ALA A 62 17.55 -14.48 1.17
N LEU A 63 16.29 -14.11 0.89
CA LEU A 63 15.13 -14.80 1.44
C LEU A 63 15.03 -16.25 0.94
N ARG A 64 15.37 -16.53 -0.32
CA ARG A 64 15.38 -17.91 -0.85
C ARG A 64 16.48 -18.77 -0.24
N GLU A 65 17.65 -18.19 0.01
CA GLU A 65 18.71 -18.91 0.73
C GLU A 65 18.32 -19.19 2.19
N THR A 66 17.69 -18.21 2.85
CA THR A 66 17.24 -18.35 4.24
C THR A 66 16.04 -19.29 4.36
N PHE A 67 15.12 -19.28 3.41
CA PHE A 67 13.90 -20.08 3.39
C PHE A 67 13.83 -20.92 2.11
N PRO A 68 14.59 -22.01 2.02
CA PRO A 68 14.65 -22.83 0.81
C PRO A 68 13.33 -23.57 0.52
N VAL A 69 12.49 -23.74 1.55
CA VAL A 69 11.16 -24.37 1.43
C VAL A 69 10.10 -23.34 1.86
N PRO A 70 9.04 -23.11 1.05
CA PRO A 70 7.92 -22.27 1.45
C PRO A 70 7.31 -22.74 2.78
N ASN A 71 7.11 -21.81 3.72
CA ASN A 71 6.67 -22.12 5.09
C ASN A 71 7.59 -23.07 5.89
N GLY A 72 8.81 -23.32 5.40
CA GLY A 72 9.81 -24.17 6.03
C GLY A 72 10.51 -23.52 7.23
N LEU A 73 11.42 -24.28 7.84
CA LEU A 73 12.35 -23.72 8.83
C LEU A 73 13.46 -22.94 8.12
N PRO A 74 13.94 -21.85 8.72
CA PRO A 74 15.04 -21.08 8.16
C PRO A 74 16.37 -21.86 8.24
N ASP A 75 17.21 -21.72 7.22
CA ASP A 75 18.62 -22.08 7.27
C ASP A 75 19.39 -20.99 8.04
N ILE A 76 19.84 -21.33 9.26
CA ILE A 76 20.55 -20.41 10.15
C ILE A 76 21.93 -20.04 9.59
N ALA A 77 22.62 -20.97 8.93
CA ALA A 77 23.92 -20.68 8.32
C ALA A 77 23.74 -19.68 7.16
N ALA A 78 22.69 -19.84 6.36
CA ALA A 78 22.33 -18.86 5.35
C ALA A 78 21.95 -17.50 5.95
N ALA A 79 21.11 -17.47 6.99
CA ALA A 79 20.69 -16.25 7.68
C ALA A 79 21.89 -15.46 8.26
N ARG A 80 22.90 -16.16 8.81
CA ARG A 80 24.14 -15.55 9.29
C ARG A 80 24.97 -14.94 8.16
N ARG A 81 25.10 -15.65 7.03
CA ARG A 81 25.88 -15.16 5.87
C ARG A 81 25.22 -13.98 5.17
N THR A 82 23.92 -14.06 4.93
CA THR A 82 23.15 -13.01 4.25
C THR A 82 22.87 -11.82 5.16
N GLY A 83 23.00 -12.01 6.47
CA GLY A 83 22.77 -10.97 7.46
C GLY A 83 21.30 -10.50 7.48
N PRO A 84 21.01 -9.36 8.10
CA PRO A 84 19.72 -8.71 7.98
C PRO A 84 19.67 -7.92 6.65
N GLY A 85 20.28 -8.41 5.57
CA GLY A 85 20.38 -7.68 4.30
C GLY A 85 19.01 -7.33 3.71
N PHE A 86 18.00 -8.16 3.97
CA PHE A 86 16.61 -7.82 3.64
C PHE A 86 16.06 -6.69 4.51
N VAL A 87 16.48 -6.58 5.78
CA VAL A 87 16.01 -5.55 6.72
C VAL A 87 16.36 -4.16 6.20
N ALA A 88 17.60 -3.95 5.76
CA ALA A 88 18.02 -2.67 5.20
C ALA A 88 17.19 -2.30 3.95
N ALA A 89 16.98 -3.24 3.04
CA ALA A 89 16.18 -3.01 1.83
C ALA A 89 14.70 -2.71 2.15
N TYR A 90 14.10 -3.42 3.11
CA TYR A 90 12.73 -3.13 3.56
C TYR A 90 12.63 -1.79 4.30
N ARG A 91 13.65 -1.42 5.08
CA ARG A 91 13.71 -0.12 5.76
C ARG A 91 13.80 1.03 4.76
N ASP A 92 14.67 0.92 3.76
CA ASP A 92 14.76 1.87 2.65
C ASP A 92 13.43 2.01 1.90
N ALA A 93 12.70 0.90 1.75
CA ALA A 93 11.38 0.91 1.15
C ALA A 93 10.38 1.74 1.96
N LEU A 94 10.40 1.58 3.29
CA LEU A 94 9.51 2.31 4.19
C LEU A 94 9.83 3.79 4.19
N MET A 95 11.11 4.18 4.20
CA MET A 95 11.51 5.58 4.06
C MET A 95 11.01 6.19 2.74
N GLN A 96 11.12 5.45 1.62
CA GLN A 96 10.58 5.91 0.34
C GLN A 96 9.05 6.04 0.38
N ARG A 97 8.36 5.06 0.98
CA ARG A 97 6.90 5.06 1.14
C ARG A 97 6.41 6.23 1.98
N GLU A 98 7.12 6.60 3.04
CA GLU A 98 6.78 7.76 3.88
C GLU A 98 6.76 9.10 3.10
N THR A 99 7.50 9.20 1.99
CA THR A 99 7.43 10.38 1.11
C THR A 99 6.19 10.43 0.23
N LEU A 100 5.47 9.30 0.10
CA LEU A 100 4.28 9.20 -0.72
C LEU A 100 3.05 9.70 0.05
N VAL A 101 2.21 10.49 -0.63
CA VAL A 101 0.97 11.00 -0.03
C VAL A 101 -0.18 10.06 -0.40
N ALA A 102 -0.60 9.24 0.56
CA ALA A 102 -1.80 8.43 0.41
C ALA A 102 -3.06 9.32 0.30
N PRO A 103 -4.01 8.97 -0.59
CA PRO A 103 -5.36 9.52 -0.58
C PRO A 103 -6.08 9.32 0.76
N GLU A 104 -6.94 10.27 1.13
CA GLU A 104 -7.86 10.09 2.25
C GLU A 104 -8.99 9.11 1.87
N PRO A 105 -9.49 8.28 2.81
CA PRO A 105 -9.24 8.26 4.26
C PRO A 105 -8.06 7.37 4.72
N ASP A 106 -7.34 6.78 3.77
CA ASP A 106 -6.43 5.65 4.03
C ASP A 106 -5.04 6.07 4.52
N ARG A 107 -4.76 7.37 4.55
CA ARG A 107 -3.46 7.94 4.92
C ARG A 107 -3.02 7.57 6.33
N ALA A 108 -3.88 7.79 7.33
CA ALA A 108 -3.52 7.52 8.72
C ALA A 108 -3.38 6.01 9.03
N PRO A 109 -4.30 5.13 8.58
CA PRO A 109 -4.12 3.68 8.71
C PRO A 109 -2.84 3.17 8.06
N LEU A 110 -2.53 3.60 6.83
CA LEU A 110 -1.36 3.13 6.11
C LEU A 110 -0.05 3.57 6.78
N ARG A 111 0.02 4.84 7.21
CA ARG A 111 1.20 5.34 7.94
C ARG A 111 1.45 4.56 9.23
N ARG A 112 0.39 4.18 9.95
CA ARG A 112 0.51 3.33 11.14
C ARG A 112 1.14 1.98 10.81
N HIS A 113 0.66 1.29 9.77
CA HIS A 113 1.25 0.02 9.34
C HIS A 113 2.73 0.15 8.94
N TRP A 114 3.11 1.22 8.25
CA TRP A 114 4.52 1.45 7.90
C TRP A 114 5.39 1.65 9.15
N MET A 115 4.91 2.38 10.15
CA MET A 115 5.64 2.59 11.40
C MET A 115 5.79 1.31 12.22
N GLU A 116 4.74 0.50 12.36
CA GLU A 116 4.82 -0.80 13.06
C GLU A 116 5.78 -1.75 12.35
N TYR A 117 5.74 -1.78 11.01
CA TYR A 117 6.66 -2.61 10.24
C TYR A 117 8.12 -2.13 10.37
N ALA A 118 8.36 -0.81 10.35
CA ALA A 118 9.68 -0.24 10.57
C ALA A 118 10.22 -0.62 11.97
N LYS A 119 9.37 -0.54 13.00
CA LYS A 119 9.74 -0.96 14.35
C LYS A 119 10.11 -2.45 14.42
N ALA A 120 9.32 -3.32 13.81
CA ALA A 120 9.61 -4.75 13.79
C ALA A 120 10.95 -5.07 13.11
N LEU A 121 11.27 -4.34 12.03
CA LEU A 121 12.56 -4.44 11.33
C LEU A 121 13.73 -3.99 12.23
N ASP A 122 13.53 -2.94 13.02
CA ASP A 122 14.54 -2.43 13.97
C ASP A 122 14.80 -3.41 15.10
N ASP A 123 13.74 -3.98 15.66
CA ASP A 123 13.83 -4.99 16.71
C ASP A 123 14.56 -6.24 16.18
N LEU A 124 14.28 -6.66 14.95
CA LEU A 124 14.99 -7.77 14.29
C LEU A 124 16.48 -7.43 14.05
N ALA A 125 16.79 -6.21 13.61
CA ALA A 125 18.17 -5.78 13.42
C ALA A 125 18.96 -5.79 14.74
N ALA A 126 18.33 -5.37 15.84
CA ALA A 126 18.96 -5.34 17.16
C ALA A 126 19.30 -6.74 17.69
N VAL A 127 18.47 -7.75 17.41
CA VAL A 127 18.74 -9.14 17.80
C VAL A 127 19.60 -9.89 16.78
N HIS A 128 19.82 -9.36 15.58
CA HIS A 128 20.62 -10.04 14.55
C HIS A 128 22.06 -10.31 15.01
N GLY A 129 22.66 -9.42 15.81
CA GLY A 129 23.98 -9.63 16.41
C GLY A 129 24.03 -10.78 17.43
N GLN A 130 22.88 -11.35 17.79
CA GLN A 130 22.74 -12.49 18.70
C GLN A 130 22.67 -13.83 17.95
N ILE A 131 22.68 -13.84 16.61
CA ILE A 131 22.70 -15.08 15.84
C ILE A 131 24.08 -15.75 15.99
N GLY A 132 24.16 -16.71 16.90
CA GLY A 132 25.34 -17.51 17.21
C GLY A 132 25.32 -18.91 16.58
N ASP A 133 26.36 -19.69 16.89
CA ASP A 133 26.46 -21.10 16.49
C ASP A 133 25.39 -21.99 17.15
N ASP A 134 24.80 -21.54 18.26
CA ASP A 134 23.76 -22.20 19.04
C ASP A 134 22.33 -21.78 18.66
N THR A 135 22.19 -20.80 17.76
CA THR A 135 20.86 -20.32 17.35
C THR A 135 20.10 -21.40 16.61
N THR A 136 18.92 -21.74 17.11
CA THR A 136 18.05 -22.74 16.48
C THR A 136 17.15 -22.11 15.41
N PRO A 137 16.69 -22.88 14.40
CA PRO A 137 15.67 -22.42 13.45
C PRO A 137 14.38 -21.90 14.09
N ILE A 138 13.98 -22.46 15.24
CA ILE A 138 12.79 -22.04 15.98
C ILE A 138 13.01 -20.68 16.63
N GLN A 139 14.18 -20.47 17.25
CA GLN A 139 14.56 -19.19 17.84
C GLN A 139 14.66 -18.08 16.80
N TYR A 140 15.29 -18.35 15.64
CA TYR A 140 15.34 -17.36 14.57
C TYR A 140 13.95 -17.04 14.01
N ARG A 141 13.08 -18.06 13.88
CA ARG A 141 11.68 -17.86 13.48
C ARG A 141 10.91 -16.97 14.46
N SER A 142 11.12 -17.09 15.78
CA SER A 142 10.42 -16.23 16.75
C SER A 142 10.88 -14.76 16.66
N TRP A 143 12.15 -14.51 16.34
CA TRP A 143 12.63 -13.16 16.05
C TRP A 143 12.02 -12.55 14.78
N LEU A 144 11.71 -13.38 13.79
CA LEU A 144 11.07 -12.97 12.53
C LEU A 144 9.55 -12.81 12.61
N GLU A 145 8.92 -13.34 13.66
CA GLU A 145 7.46 -13.36 13.78
C GLU A 145 6.85 -11.95 13.73
N PRO A 146 7.35 -10.93 14.45
CA PRO A 146 6.84 -9.57 14.37
C PRO A 146 6.96 -8.98 12.95
N VAL A 147 8.09 -9.22 12.27
CA VAL A 147 8.34 -8.74 10.91
C VAL A 147 7.38 -9.40 9.92
N SER A 148 7.19 -10.71 10.04
CA SER A 148 6.28 -11.48 9.20
C SER A 148 4.83 -11.01 9.39
N LYS A 149 4.42 -10.82 10.64
CA LYS A 149 3.08 -10.35 10.99
C LYS A 149 2.77 -9.01 10.33
N GLU A 150 3.67 -8.03 10.49
CA GLU A 150 3.46 -6.69 9.92
C GLU A 150 3.59 -6.68 8.40
N PHE A 151 4.48 -7.48 7.83
CA PHE A 151 4.55 -7.67 6.38
C PHE A 151 3.25 -8.22 5.79
N TYR A 152 2.65 -9.25 6.41
CA TYR A 152 1.37 -9.79 5.95
C TYR A 152 0.19 -8.86 6.23
N ALA A 153 0.23 -8.08 7.31
CA ALA A 153 -0.77 -7.05 7.60
C ALA A 153 -0.73 -5.95 6.52
N LEU A 154 0.47 -5.47 6.19
CA LEU A 154 0.68 -4.50 5.12
C LEU A 154 0.24 -5.07 3.77
N ASN A 155 0.65 -6.29 3.40
CA ASN A 155 0.23 -6.92 2.15
C ASN A 155 -1.30 -7.08 2.05
N ARG A 156 -1.99 -7.35 3.16
CA ARG A 156 -3.46 -7.45 3.19
C ARG A 156 -4.11 -6.08 2.96
N PHE A 157 -3.61 -5.05 3.64
CA PHE A 157 -4.03 -3.68 3.42
C PHE A 157 -3.78 -3.27 1.97
N GLU A 158 -2.58 -3.55 1.47
CA GLU A 158 -2.13 -3.21 0.13
C GLU A 158 -3.00 -3.90 -0.94
N LYS A 159 -3.31 -5.20 -0.77
CA LYS A 159 -4.20 -5.93 -1.67
C LYS A 159 -5.61 -5.33 -1.72
N ASN A 160 -6.15 -4.92 -0.57
CA ASN A 160 -7.48 -4.29 -0.52
C ASN A 160 -7.47 -2.88 -1.15
N TYR A 161 -6.32 -2.23 -1.17
CA TYR A 161 -6.14 -0.89 -1.71
C TYR A 161 -5.90 -0.87 -3.23
N GLY A 162 -5.35 -1.96 -3.78
CA GLY A 162 -5.09 -2.16 -5.21
C GLY A 162 -3.61 -2.23 -5.59
N PHE A 163 -2.69 -2.40 -4.65
CA PHE A 163 -1.27 -2.56 -4.95
C PHE A 163 -0.91 -3.99 -5.36
N LYS A 164 0.25 -4.14 -6.01
CA LYS A 164 0.93 -5.44 -6.13
C LYS A 164 1.49 -5.85 -4.78
N VAL A 165 1.41 -7.15 -4.49
CA VAL A 165 1.94 -7.73 -3.26
C VAL A 165 3.47 -7.79 -3.36
N CYS A 166 4.18 -7.23 -2.38
CA CYS A 166 5.64 -7.28 -2.35
C CYS A 166 6.12 -8.67 -1.97
N GLY A 167 7.17 -9.15 -2.64
CA GLY A 167 7.77 -10.45 -2.34
C GLY A 167 6.91 -11.67 -2.68
N SER A 168 5.67 -11.50 -3.17
CA SER A 168 5.04 -12.57 -3.95
C SER A 168 5.72 -12.60 -5.30
N GLU A 169 6.39 -13.70 -5.65
CA GLU A 169 6.69 -13.96 -7.05
C GLU A 169 5.38 -13.84 -7.86
N ARG A 170 5.48 -13.49 -9.16
CA ARG A 170 4.57 -14.15 -10.09
C ARG A 170 4.93 -15.62 -10.00
N GLY A 171 4.26 -16.37 -9.12
CA GLY A 171 4.44 -17.80 -9.05
C GLY A 171 4.22 -18.40 -10.45
N PRO A 172 4.82 -19.56 -10.76
CA PRO A 172 4.73 -20.20 -12.08
C PRO A 172 3.30 -20.59 -12.55
N ASN A 173 2.24 -20.13 -11.87
CA ASN A 173 0.84 -20.39 -12.19
C ASN A 173 -0.02 -19.11 -12.33
N HIS A 174 0.58 -17.95 -12.59
CA HIS A 174 -0.20 -16.76 -12.98
C HIS A 174 -0.12 -16.56 -14.50
N GLY A 175 -1.02 -17.27 -15.20
CA GLY A 175 -1.63 -16.79 -16.43
C GLY A 175 -2.77 -15.82 -16.13
#